data_AF-A0A1H3MPN6-F1
#
_entry.id   AF-A0A1H3MPN6-F1
#
_cell.length_a   1.000
_cell.length_b   1.000
_cell.length_c   1.000
_cell.angle_alpha   90.00
_cell.angle_beta   90.00
_cell.angle_gamma   90.00
#
_symmetry.space_group_name_H-M   'P 1'
#
loop_
_entity.id
_entity.type
_entity.pdbx_description
1 polymer ?
#
loop_
_entity_poly.entity_id
_entity_poly.type
_entity_poly.pdbx_seq_one_letter_code
_entity_poly.pdbx_strand_id
1 'polypeptide(L)'
;MIIKSDIISDLKIESVNDLYKLKPFMEEGILKVNKSQISRELGIDRRTVDKYINGFEKSKTRKCNNCITPFYDVIKELLDP
;
A
#
# COMPACT_ATOMS: atom_id res chain seq x y z
N MET A 1 -17.24 -15.83 -29.65
CA MET A 1 -16.11 -16.08 -28.74
C MET A 1 -15.41 -14.75 -28.50
N ILE A 2 -15.47 -14.20 -27.30
CA ILE A 2 -14.81 -12.93 -26.97
C ILE A 2 -13.45 -13.29 -26.37
N ILE A 3 -12.37 -13.03 -27.11
CA ILE A 3 -11.02 -13.11 -26.57
C ILE A 3 -10.74 -11.74 -25.94
N LYS A 4 -10.80 -11.66 -24.61
CA LYS A 4 -10.32 -10.49 -23.87
C LYS A 4 -8.83 -10.65 -23.67
N SER A 5 -8.05 -9.83 -24.35
CA SER A 5 -6.61 -9.78 -24.21
C SER A 5 -6.27 -8.55 -23.34
N ASP A 6 -6.34 -8.68 -22.02
CA ASP A 6 -5.77 -7.67 -21.11
C ASP A 6 -4.25 -7.84 -21.07
N ILE A 7 -3.59 -7.59 -22.21
CA ILE A 7 -2.14 -7.60 -22.29
C ILE A 7 -1.67 -6.27 -21.73
N ILE A 8 -1.32 -6.26 -20.45
CA ILE A 8 -0.62 -5.13 -19.85
C ILE A 8 0.79 -5.15 -20.44
N SER A 9 1.01 -4.32 -21.46
CA SER A 9 2.24 -4.31 -22.25
C SER A 9 3.42 -3.71 -21.50
N ASP A 10 3.19 -2.70 -20.65
CA ASP A 10 4.24 -2.05 -19.87
C ASP A 10 3.74 -1.65 -18.47
N LEU A 11 4.32 -2.23 -17.42
CA LEU A 11 4.04 -1.86 -16.03
C LEU A 11 5.25 -1.14 -15.44
N LYS A 12 5.11 0.18 -15.23
CA LYS A 12 6.18 1.02 -14.67
C LYS A 12 6.04 1.14 -13.15
N ILE A 13 7.11 0.81 -12.44
CA ILE A 13 7.24 0.98 -10.99
C ILE A 13 8.34 2.01 -10.75
N GLU A 14 7.97 3.22 -10.39
CA GLU A 14 8.92 4.30 -10.09
C GLU A 14 9.12 4.46 -8.58
N SER A 15 8.13 4.04 -7.77
CA SER A 15 8.14 4.24 -6.33
C SER A 15 7.64 3.04 -5.55
N VAL A 16 7.92 3.03 -4.24
CA VAL A 16 7.42 2.02 -3.30
C VAL A 16 5.89 2.00 -3.25
N ASN A 17 5.26 3.15 -3.45
CA ASN A 17 3.81 3.28 -3.47
C ASN A 17 3.18 2.67 -4.72
N ASP A 18 3.95 2.33 -5.75
CA ASP A 18 3.43 1.66 -6.95
C ASP A 18 3.37 0.14 -6.81
N LEU A 19 3.98 -0.42 -5.75
CA LEU A 19 4.11 -1.87 -5.58
C LEU A 19 2.77 -2.60 -5.42
N TYR A 20 1.70 -1.92 -4.97
CA TYR A 20 0.36 -2.53 -4.91
C TYR A 20 -0.15 -2.98 -6.29
N LYS A 21 0.33 -2.33 -7.37
CA LYS A 21 -0.03 -2.68 -8.75
C LYS A 21 0.38 -4.12 -9.08
N LEU A 22 1.39 -4.68 -8.42
CA LEU A 22 1.84 -6.06 -8.64
C LEU A 22 0.92 -7.12 -8.05
N LYS A 23 0.04 -6.77 -7.11
CA LYS A 23 -0.79 -7.72 -6.37
C LYS A 23 -1.73 -8.53 -7.27
N PRO A 24 -2.50 -7.94 -8.18
CA PRO A 24 -3.41 -8.70 -9.06
C PRO A 24 -2.67 -9.72 -9.92
N PHE A 25 -1.51 -9.35 -10.45
CA PHE A 25 -0.69 -10.25 -11.29
C PHE A 25 -0.09 -11.43 -10.52
N MET A 26 0.17 -11.23 -9.23
CA MET A 26 0.64 -12.31 -8.35
C MET A 26 -0.49 -13.25 -7.96
N GLU A 27 -1.70 -12.73 -7.72
CA GLU A 27 -2.89 -13.51 -7.35
C GLU A 27 -3.41 -14.34 -8.53
N GLU A 28 -3.43 -13.76 -9.73
CA GLU A 28 -3.82 -14.44 -10.97
C GLU A 28 -2.71 -15.37 -11.51
N GLY A 29 -1.53 -15.38 -10.87
CA GLY A 29 -0.41 -16.24 -11.25
C GLY A 29 0.26 -15.86 -12.58
N ILE A 30 -0.07 -14.70 -13.14
CA ILE A 30 0.41 -14.18 -14.42
C ILE A 30 1.89 -13.78 -14.32
N LEU A 31 2.32 -13.25 -13.16
CA LEU A 31 3.67 -12.71 -12.99
C LEU A 31 4.36 -13.23 -11.73
N LYS A 32 5.51 -13.89 -11.91
CA LYS A 32 6.41 -14.25 -10.82
C LYS A 32 7.35 -13.09 -10.48
N VAL A 33 6.95 -12.30 -9.49
CA VAL A 33 7.70 -11.11 -9.05
C VAL A 33 8.99 -11.48 -8.30
N ASN A 34 10.13 -10.99 -8.78
CA ASN A 34 11.40 -11.09 -8.05
C ASN A 34 11.55 -9.97 -7.01
N LYS A 35 11.06 -10.23 -5.80
CA LYS A 35 11.08 -9.27 -4.68
C LYS A 35 12.49 -8.79 -4.30
N SER A 36 13.51 -9.65 -4.47
CA SER A 36 14.90 -9.31 -4.14
C SER A 36 15.53 -8.36 -5.15
N GLN A 37 15.10 -8.39 -6.41
CA GLN A 37 15.54 -7.44 -7.41
C GLN A 37 14.92 -6.07 -7.15
N ILE A 38 13.60 -6.03 -6.94
CA ILE A 38 12.86 -4.81 -6.60
C ILE A 38 13.43 -4.13 -5.35
N SER A 39 13.79 -4.90 -4.33
CA SER A 39 14.41 -4.35 -3.11
C SER A 39 15.74 -3.64 -3.39
N ARG A 40 16.54 -4.15 -4.33
CA ARG A 40 17.83 -3.56 -4.71
C ARG A 40 17.63 -2.30 -5.54
N GLU A 41 16.70 -2.32 -6.48
CA GLU A 41 16.38 -1.18 -7.36
C GLU A 41 15.76 -0.01 -6.58
N LEU A 42 14.85 -0.29 -5.63
CA LEU A 42 14.21 0.72 -4.80
C LEU A 42 14.99 1.08 -3.53
N GLY A 43 16.09 0.37 -3.22
CA GLY A 43 16.89 0.61 -2.03
C GLY A 43 16.16 0.36 -0.70
N ILE A 44 15.17 -0.55 -0.69
CA ILE A 44 14.35 -0.87 0.49
C ILE A 44 14.51 -2.32 0.91
N ASP A 45 14.20 -2.63 2.17
CA ASP A 45 14.21 -4.02 2.64
C ASP A 45 13.19 -4.89 1.87
N ARG A 46 13.53 -6.15 1.62
CA ARG A 46 12.66 -7.12 0.92
C ARG A 46 11.31 -7.31 1.62
N ARG A 47 11.24 -7.21 2.95
CA ARG A 47 9.97 -7.30 3.70
C ARG A 47 9.11 -6.08 3.45
N THR A 48 9.71 -4.91 3.25
CA THR A 48 9.00 -3.69 2.86
C THR A 48 8.37 -3.86 1.48
N VAL A 49 9.09 -4.44 0.51
CA VAL A 49 8.52 -4.75 -0.81
C VAL A 49 7.25 -5.58 -0.67
N ASP A 50 7.33 -6.69 0.07
CA ASP A 50 6.20 -7.59 0.31
C ASP A 50 5.03 -6.89 1.00
N LYS A 51 5.33 -6.08 2.02
CA LYS A 51 4.35 -5.30 2.77
C LYS A 51 3.56 -4.35 1.86
N TYR A 52 4.23 -3.63 0.97
CA TYR A 52 3.60 -2.67 0.06
C TYR A 52 2.88 -3.34 -1.11
N ILE A 53 3.36 -4.48 -1.61
CA ILE A 53 2.59 -5.30 -2.56
C ILE A 53 1.24 -5.68 -1.95
N ASN A 54 1.21 -6.06 -0.67
CA ASN A 54 -0.02 -6.45 0.01
C ASN A 54 -1.01 -5.30 0.31
N GLY A 55 -0.67 -4.06 -0.05
CA GLY A 55 -1.54 -2.89 0.10
C GLY A 55 -1.28 -2.05 1.36
N PHE A 56 -0.09 -2.16 1.96
CA PHE A 56 0.29 -1.26 3.04
C PHE A 56 0.52 0.16 2.52
N GLU A 57 -0.08 1.12 3.21
CA GLU A 57 0.16 2.54 3.03
C GLU A 57 0.73 3.14 4.33
N LYS A 58 1.84 3.88 4.22
CA LYS A 58 2.42 4.55 5.39
C LYS A 58 1.61 5.78 5.73
N SER A 59 1.08 5.83 6.95
CA SER A 59 0.39 7.04 7.44
C SER A 59 1.39 8.21 7.55
N LYS A 60 0.97 9.40 7.11
CA LYS A 60 1.75 10.64 7.25
C LYS A 60 1.88 11.05 8.72
N THR A 61 0.84 10.81 9.50
CA THR A 61 0.78 11.12 10.94
C THR A 61 0.80 9.84 11.78
N ARG A 62 1.39 9.94 12.97
CA ARG A 62 1.30 8.89 13.98
C ARG A 62 -0.09 8.93 14.61
N LYS A 63 -0.86 7.84 14.53
CA LYS A 63 -2.03 7.65 15.38
C LYS A 63 -1.54 7.44 16.81
N CYS A 64 -1.73 8.45 17.66
CA CYS A 64 -1.35 8.39 19.07
C CYS A 64 -2.59 8.75 19.87
N ASN A 65 -3.22 7.73 20.45
CA ASN A 65 -4.31 7.93 21.38
C ASN A 65 -3.67 8.25 22.74
N ASN A 66 -4.02 9.38 23.33
CA ASN A 66 -3.64 9.75 24.69
C ASN A 66 -4.87 9.64 25.60
N CYS A 67 -4.72 9.98 26.88
CA CYS A 67 -5.81 9.94 27.85
C CYS A 67 -6.98 10.88 27.50
N ILE A 68 -6.79 11.87 26.62
CA ILE A 68 -7.80 12.84 26.23
C ILE A 68 -8.59 12.38 24.99
N THR A 69 -8.02 11.51 24.16
CA THR A 69 -8.64 11.04 22.90
C THR A 69 -10.07 10.49 23.08
N PRO A 70 -10.40 9.72 24.14
CA PRO A 70 -11.77 9.25 24.37
C PRO A 70 -12.78 10.35 24.70
N PHE A 71 -12.31 11.52 25.13
CA PHE A 71 -13.15 12.62 25.57
C PHE A 71 -13.32 13.72 24.52
N TYR A 72 -12.80 13.57 23.31
CA TYR A 72 -12.92 14.61 22.28
C TYR A 72 -14.37 14.92 21.91
N ASP A 73 -15.24 13.92 21.87
CA ASP A 73 -16.66 14.12 21.58
C ASP A 73 -17.34 14.93 22.70
N VAL A 74 -17.05 14.59 23.96
CA VAL A 74 -17.57 15.30 25.14
C VAL A 74 -17.05 16.73 25.20
N ILE A 75 -15.75 16.94 24.96
CA ILE A 75 -15.15 18.27 24.93
C ILE A 75 -15.80 19.12 23.83
N LYS A 76 -16.07 18.53 22.67
CA LYS A 76 -16.73 19.23 21.57
C LYS A 76 -18.17 19.62 21.93
N GLU A 77 -18.95 18.70 22.50
CA GLU A 77 -20.32 18.97 22.95
C GLU A 77 -20.38 20.08 24.01
N LEU A 78 -19.44 20.10 24.96
CA LEU A 78 -19.37 21.13 26.01
C LEU A 78 -18.89 22.50 25.52
N LEU A 79 -18.28 22.56 24.33
CA LEU A 79 -17.74 23.79 23.75
C LEU A 79 -18.57 24.31 22.57
N ASP A 80 -19.53 23.55 22.07
CA ASP A 80 -20.49 24.01 21.07
C ASP A 80 -21.51 24.96 21.77
N PRO A 81 -21.66 26.22 21.29
CA PRO A 81 -22.41 27.29 21.95
C PRO A 81 -23.95 27.16 21.90
#